data_AF-A0A3Q4GHP4-F1
#
_entry.id   AF-A0A3Q4GHP4-F1
#
_cell.length_a   1.000
_cell.length_b   1.000
_cell.length_c   1.000
_cell.angle_alpha   90.00
_cell.angle_beta   90.00
_cell.angle_gamma   90.00
#
_symmetry.space_group_name_H-M   'P 1'
#
loop_
_entity.id
_entity.type
_entity.pdbx_description
1 polymer ?
#
loop_
_entity_poly.entity_id
_entity_poly.type
_entity_poly.pdbx_seq_one_letter_code
_entity_poly.pdbx_strand_id
1 'polypeptide(L)'
;MSCEEDGPSEQGPNSVGPCTSFSSETDAKSGDVITVTIGATVPTGFEHTAAEEVKEKIGVEARISKDRGRIYFPITTDKLFQVHLLRSVDNLFVVVEEYDHYRFKQSKEETLMELQQLASKLPWTNALEVWKLNGTLKKKKGHRKGGNTTKVKPNRNTADVAAADTEQQLHQVVSAAESHLEADSAANAEPCEQDSQEAAPEARVIKFRVTCNRAGDKHSFSSNEAARDFGGAVQEFFQWKADMTKFDIEVLLNIHNEEMVIGIALTEESLHRRNISHFGPTTLRSTLCYGMLRLCKPQASDVILDPMCGTGAIPLEGAIEFSSSFYIAGDNNDMAVNRTVNNICHIQKRRADKGRISGLPIDTVQWDLCSLPIRTSSVDIIITDMPFGKRMGSKKKNWDLYPLCLREMARVCRPGSGKAVLLTQDKKCFAKAISRMGGLWRKLHTVWVNVGGLHAGVYLLKRTGAVFGQTPEDVHESRGMSNTQGDEKEDKELS
;
A
#
# COMPACT_ATOMS: atom_id res chain seq x y z
N MET A 1 -42.79 -3.26 -68.42
CA MET A 1 -42.67 -1.95 -69.11
C MET A 1 -41.63 -1.18 -68.31
N SER A 2 -40.34 -1.31 -68.68
CA SER A 2 -39.63 -0.55 -69.75
C SER A 2 -39.27 0.86 -69.25
N CYS A 3 -38.04 1.37 -69.26
CA CYS A 3 -36.72 0.97 -69.83
C CYS A 3 -35.60 1.64 -68.96
N GLU A 4 -34.35 1.13 -68.85
CA GLU A 4 -33.14 1.48 -69.66
C GLU A 4 -32.91 3.01 -69.76
N GLU A 5 -31.72 3.62 -69.60
CA GLU A 5 -30.28 3.24 -69.65
C GLU A 5 -29.50 4.20 -68.67
N ASP A 6 -28.18 4.19 -68.41
CA ASP A 6 -27.02 3.68 -69.15
C ASP A 6 -25.79 3.43 -68.22
N GLY A 7 -24.78 2.71 -68.72
CA GLY A 7 -23.47 2.49 -68.08
C GLY A 7 -22.40 3.52 -68.49
N PRO A 8 -21.07 3.18 -68.57
CA PRO A 8 -20.49 1.83 -68.52
C PRO A 8 -19.19 1.64 -67.68
N SER A 9 -18.88 0.36 -67.41
CA SER A 9 -17.54 -0.33 -67.49
C SER A 9 -16.30 0.20 -66.73
N GLU A 10 -15.31 -0.58 -66.28
CA GLU A 10 -15.01 -2.02 -66.05
C GLU A 10 -13.67 -2.06 -65.23
N GLN A 11 -13.02 -3.14 -64.76
CA GLN A 11 -13.16 -4.60 -64.91
C GLN A 11 -12.62 -5.31 -63.63
N GLY A 12 -12.68 -6.65 -63.59
CA GLY A 12 -11.84 -7.53 -62.73
C GLY A 12 -11.45 -8.78 -63.56
N PRO A 13 -11.29 -9.98 -63.00
CA PRO A 13 -10.68 -10.41 -61.72
C PRO A 13 -9.58 -11.48 -61.98
N ASN A 14 -9.06 -12.19 -60.97
CA ASN A 14 -8.80 -13.66 -61.02
C ASN A 14 -8.18 -14.26 -59.72
N SER A 15 -8.17 -15.60 -59.63
CA SER A 15 -8.13 -16.37 -58.38
C SER A 15 -7.14 -17.56 -58.32
N VAL A 16 -6.54 -17.79 -57.14
CA VAL A 16 -6.14 -19.09 -56.52
C VAL A 16 -4.99 -19.95 -57.11
N GLY A 17 -3.86 -19.98 -56.36
CA GLY A 17 -3.02 -21.17 -55.99
C GLY A 17 -2.07 -21.82 -57.04
N PRO A 18 -1.12 -22.71 -56.64
CA PRO A 18 -0.62 -23.07 -55.29
C PRO A 18 0.94 -23.07 -55.10
N CYS A 19 1.40 -23.25 -53.86
CA CYS A 19 2.69 -23.78 -53.36
C CYS A 19 4.05 -23.55 -54.10
N THR A 20 5.04 -22.99 -53.38
CA THR A 20 6.37 -23.64 -53.20
C THR A 20 7.13 -23.06 -51.99
N SER A 21 8.01 -23.88 -51.42
CA SER A 21 8.76 -23.68 -50.17
C SER A 21 9.91 -22.68 -50.24
N PHE A 22 10.13 -21.94 -49.15
CA PHE A 22 11.49 -21.63 -48.66
C PHE A 22 11.53 -21.65 -47.13
N SER A 23 12.49 -22.39 -46.57
CA SER A 23 12.71 -22.55 -45.13
C SER A 23 14.20 -22.65 -44.82
N SER A 24 14.73 -21.69 -44.08
CA SER A 24 15.82 -21.82 -43.10
C SER A 24 16.06 -20.44 -42.45
N GLU A 25 15.83 -20.29 -41.14
CA GLU A 25 16.86 -20.26 -40.08
C GLU A 25 17.72 -18.98 -40.09
N THR A 26 18.03 -18.29 -38.99
CA THR A 26 17.69 -18.37 -37.55
C THR A 26 18.14 -17.04 -36.93
N ASP A 27 17.38 -16.44 -36.00
CA ASP A 27 17.82 -16.24 -34.60
C ASP A 27 16.86 -15.32 -33.79
N ALA A 28 16.23 -15.89 -32.76
CA ALA A 28 15.82 -15.26 -31.49
C ALA A 28 14.79 -16.15 -30.78
N LYS A 29 15.17 -16.78 -29.67
CA LYS A 29 14.20 -17.44 -28.78
C LYS A 29 13.37 -16.40 -28.03
N SER A 30 12.26 -15.95 -28.63
CA SER A 30 11.19 -15.33 -27.86
C SER A 30 10.58 -16.40 -26.94
N GLY A 31 10.44 -16.09 -25.64
CA GLY A 31 9.57 -16.89 -24.78
C GLY A 31 8.11 -16.68 -25.21
N ASP A 32 7.28 -17.72 -25.08
CA ASP A 32 5.88 -17.64 -25.47
C ASP A 32 5.12 -16.65 -24.57
N VAL A 33 4.32 -15.78 -25.19
CA VAL A 33 3.54 -14.78 -24.47
C VAL A 33 2.26 -15.42 -23.93
N ILE A 34 2.38 -16.06 -22.77
CA ILE A 34 1.24 -16.66 -22.07
C ILE A 34 0.38 -15.60 -21.37
N THR A 35 -0.94 -15.86 -21.32
CA THR A 35 -1.90 -15.06 -20.55
C THR A 35 -2.20 -15.74 -19.22
N VAL A 36 -2.17 -14.98 -18.12
CA VAL A 36 -2.47 -15.45 -16.76
C VAL A 36 -3.32 -14.44 -15.99
N THR A 37 -4.04 -14.90 -14.97
CA THR A 37 -4.75 -14.02 -14.04
C THR A 37 -3.83 -13.63 -12.88
N ILE A 38 -3.69 -12.33 -12.62
CA ILE A 38 -3.08 -11.81 -11.40
C ILE A 38 -4.17 -11.53 -10.37
N GLY A 39 -3.98 -12.02 -9.16
CA GLY A 39 -4.67 -11.56 -7.98
C GLY A 39 -3.83 -10.51 -7.24
N ALA A 40 -4.47 -9.45 -6.77
CA ALA A 40 -3.83 -8.41 -5.99
C ALA A 40 -4.64 -8.08 -4.72
N THR A 41 -3.96 -8.00 -3.58
CA THR A 41 -4.59 -7.48 -2.35
C THR A 41 -4.52 -5.95 -2.35
N VAL A 42 -5.59 -5.28 -1.95
CA VAL A 42 -5.71 -3.80 -1.95
C VAL A 42 -6.20 -3.29 -0.59
N PRO A 43 -5.95 -2.02 -0.22
CA PRO A 43 -6.58 -1.41 0.93
C PRO A 43 -8.11 -1.48 0.82
N THR A 44 -8.75 -2.10 1.82
CA THR A 44 -10.21 -2.26 1.91
C THR A 44 -10.93 -0.93 1.65
N GLY A 45 -11.83 -0.89 0.67
CA GLY A 45 -12.55 0.32 0.22
C GLY A 45 -11.97 1.00 -1.02
N PHE A 46 -10.75 0.66 -1.43
CA PHE A 46 -10.11 1.20 -2.64
C PHE A 46 -10.07 0.20 -3.80
N GLU A 47 -10.90 -0.84 -3.78
CA GLU A 47 -10.99 -1.87 -4.82
C GLU A 47 -11.30 -1.26 -6.19
N HIS A 48 -12.28 -0.34 -6.26
CA HIS A 48 -12.60 0.39 -7.48
C HIS A 48 -11.44 1.28 -7.96
N THR A 49 -10.77 1.98 -7.05
CA THR A 49 -9.61 2.82 -7.38
C THR A 49 -8.43 1.99 -7.91
N ALA A 50 -8.26 0.78 -7.41
CA ALA A 50 -7.27 -0.16 -7.91
C ALA A 50 -7.64 -0.72 -9.30
N ALA A 51 -8.92 -1.05 -9.51
CA ALA A 51 -9.42 -1.45 -10.83
C ALA A 51 -9.27 -0.33 -11.88
N GLU A 52 -9.53 0.93 -11.52
CA GLU A 52 -9.24 2.07 -12.38
C GLU A 52 -7.75 2.20 -12.72
N GLU A 53 -6.84 2.04 -11.74
CA GLU A 53 -5.39 2.09 -12.00
C GLU A 53 -4.94 0.96 -12.94
N VAL A 54 -5.46 -0.26 -12.76
CA VAL A 54 -5.19 -1.40 -13.66
C VAL A 54 -5.68 -1.10 -15.07
N LYS A 55 -6.90 -0.58 -15.23
CA LYS A 55 -7.45 -0.20 -16.53
C LYS A 55 -6.62 0.88 -17.22
N GLU A 56 -6.19 1.89 -16.47
CA GLU A 56 -5.38 3.02 -16.96
C GLU A 56 -3.95 2.61 -17.34
N LYS A 57 -3.28 1.80 -16.52
CA LYS A 57 -1.85 1.49 -16.68
C LYS A 57 -1.56 0.19 -17.43
N ILE A 58 -2.45 -0.80 -17.37
CA ILE A 58 -2.27 -2.13 -17.97
C ILE A 58 -3.19 -2.32 -19.20
N GLY A 59 -4.30 -1.57 -19.28
CA GLY A 59 -5.26 -1.64 -20.37
C GLY A 59 -6.24 -2.81 -20.30
N VAL A 60 -6.55 -3.31 -19.10
CA VAL A 60 -7.43 -4.45 -18.87
C VAL A 60 -8.47 -4.14 -17.78
N GLU A 61 -9.66 -4.74 -17.87
CA GLU A 61 -10.64 -4.66 -16.79
C GLU A 61 -10.26 -5.57 -15.62
N ALA A 62 -10.48 -5.09 -14.39
CA ALA A 62 -10.25 -5.88 -13.18
C ALA A 62 -11.59 -6.26 -12.53
N ARG A 63 -11.78 -7.57 -12.31
CA ARG A 63 -12.86 -8.11 -11.49
C ARG A 63 -12.55 -7.83 -10.03
N ILE A 64 -13.42 -7.08 -9.37
CA ILE A 64 -13.36 -6.89 -7.91
C ILE A 64 -13.90 -8.16 -7.26
N SER A 65 -13.20 -8.68 -6.25
CA SER A 65 -13.64 -9.85 -5.49
C SER A 65 -14.96 -9.54 -4.75
N LYS A 66 -15.80 -10.56 -4.51
CA LYS A 66 -16.96 -10.40 -3.61
C LYS A 66 -16.48 -9.97 -2.21
N ASP A 67 -15.28 -10.41 -1.85
CA ASP A 67 -14.54 -10.00 -0.66
C ASP A 67 -13.91 -8.62 -0.83
N ARG A 68 -14.05 -7.79 0.19
CA ARG A 68 -13.35 -6.50 0.23
C ARG A 68 -11.85 -6.72 0.37
N GLY A 69 -11.05 -5.95 -0.35
CA GLY A 69 -9.59 -5.97 -0.29
C GLY A 69 -8.88 -6.87 -1.33
N ARG A 70 -9.57 -7.38 -2.36
CA ARG A 70 -8.91 -8.07 -3.50
C ARG A 70 -9.48 -7.66 -4.86
N ILE A 71 -8.61 -7.66 -5.88
CA ILE A 71 -8.97 -7.55 -7.31
C ILE A 71 -8.25 -8.63 -8.12
N TYR A 72 -8.82 -9.02 -9.25
CA TYR A 72 -8.28 -10.00 -10.18
C TYR A 72 -8.34 -9.47 -11.62
N PHE A 73 -7.26 -9.64 -12.39
CA PHE A 73 -7.20 -9.17 -13.78
C PHE A 73 -6.25 -10.03 -14.64
N PRO A 74 -6.58 -10.26 -15.92
CA PRO A 74 -5.72 -10.97 -16.84
C PRO A 74 -4.54 -10.09 -17.28
N ILE A 75 -3.35 -10.67 -17.41
CA ILE A 75 -2.19 -10.05 -18.05
C ILE A 75 -1.53 -11.03 -19.02
N THR A 76 -0.80 -10.48 -19.99
CA THR A 76 0.25 -11.18 -20.74
C THR A 76 1.60 -11.03 -20.04
N THR A 77 2.53 -11.97 -20.24
CA THR A 77 3.83 -12.00 -19.52
C THR A 77 4.73 -10.79 -19.77
N ASP A 78 4.63 -10.12 -20.92
CA ASP A 78 5.34 -8.88 -21.22
C ASP A 78 4.93 -7.72 -20.28
N LYS A 79 3.66 -7.70 -19.85
CA LYS A 79 3.13 -6.68 -18.93
C LYS A 79 3.48 -6.93 -17.46
N LEU A 80 4.06 -8.08 -17.11
CA LEU A 80 4.38 -8.47 -15.73
C LEU A 80 5.19 -7.41 -14.97
N PHE A 81 6.12 -6.72 -15.64
CA PHE A 81 6.89 -5.64 -15.01
C PHE A 81 6.03 -4.43 -14.65
N GLN A 82 5.01 -4.09 -15.45
CA GLN A 82 4.12 -2.95 -15.23
C GLN A 82 3.25 -3.17 -13.98
N VAL A 83 2.84 -4.42 -13.71
CA VAL A 83 2.09 -4.79 -12.51
C VAL A 83 2.86 -4.44 -11.22
N HIS A 84 4.19 -4.57 -11.22
CA HIS A 84 5.05 -4.14 -10.10
C HIS A 84 5.23 -2.61 -9.96
N LEU A 85 4.61 -1.81 -10.83
CA LEU A 85 4.57 -0.34 -10.76
C LEU A 85 3.22 0.19 -10.26
N LEU A 86 2.21 -0.68 -10.10
CA LEU A 86 0.92 -0.32 -9.52
C LEU A 86 1.08 0.16 -8.07
N ARG A 87 0.28 1.15 -7.68
CA ARG A 87 0.41 1.88 -6.41
C ARG A 87 -0.77 1.68 -5.48
N SER A 88 -1.92 1.28 -5.98
CA SER A 88 -3.11 0.92 -5.20
C SER A 88 -3.01 -0.45 -4.52
N VAL A 89 -2.13 -1.33 -5.00
CA VAL A 89 -2.00 -2.73 -4.55
C VAL A 89 -0.96 -2.92 -3.45
N ASP A 90 -1.29 -3.73 -2.45
CA ASP A 90 -0.42 -4.13 -1.34
C ASP A 90 0.44 -5.35 -1.71
N ASN A 91 -0.11 -6.41 -2.31
CA ASN A 91 0.63 -7.65 -2.64
C ASN A 91 0.10 -8.22 -3.97
N LEU A 92 0.95 -8.98 -4.66
CA LEU A 92 0.64 -9.60 -5.94
C LEU A 92 0.85 -11.13 -5.87
N PHE A 93 -0.04 -11.87 -6.52
CA PHE A 93 0.10 -13.31 -6.75
C PHE A 93 -0.44 -13.67 -8.15
N VAL A 94 0.14 -14.69 -8.78
CA VAL A 94 -0.46 -15.30 -9.97
C VAL A 94 -1.47 -16.36 -9.51
N VAL A 95 -2.66 -16.37 -10.10
CA VAL A 95 -3.68 -17.38 -9.84
C VAL A 95 -3.26 -18.66 -10.56
N VAL A 96 -3.28 -19.77 -9.82
CA VAL A 96 -3.12 -21.14 -10.35
C VAL A 96 -4.50 -21.67 -10.75
N GLU A 97 -5.48 -21.55 -9.85
CA GLU A 97 -6.85 -22.00 -10.09
C GLU A 97 -7.84 -21.25 -9.18
N GLU A 98 -9.08 -21.14 -9.63
CA GLU A 98 -10.16 -20.45 -8.91
C GLU A 98 -11.48 -21.26 -8.94
N TYR A 99 -12.12 -21.36 -7.77
CA TYR A 99 -13.40 -22.04 -7.58
C TYR A 99 -14.40 -21.07 -6.95
N ASP A 100 -15.41 -20.63 -7.70
CA ASP A 100 -16.47 -19.73 -7.19
C ASP A 100 -17.45 -20.43 -6.21
N HIS A 101 -17.56 -21.77 -6.29
CA HIS A 101 -18.54 -22.58 -5.55
C HIS A 101 -17.95 -23.92 -5.10
N TYR A 102 -16.84 -23.86 -4.36
CA TYR A 102 -16.17 -25.02 -3.78
C TYR A 102 -17.02 -25.64 -2.65
N ARG A 103 -17.48 -26.88 -2.87
CA ARG A 103 -18.35 -27.60 -1.94
C ARG A 103 -17.53 -28.34 -0.87
N PHE A 104 -17.11 -27.60 0.16
CA PHE A 104 -16.55 -28.17 1.39
C PHE A 104 -17.49 -29.24 1.98
N LYS A 105 -16.94 -30.38 2.43
CA LYS A 105 -17.72 -31.48 3.00
C LYS A 105 -18.11 -31.17 4.45
N GLN A 106 -19.05 -31.94 4.98
CA GLN A 106 -19.43 -31.84 6.39
C GLN A 106 -18.33 -32.40 7.31
N SER A 107 -17.69 -33.52 6.92
CA SER A 107 -16.49 -34.01 7.59
C SER A 107 -15.29 -33.11 7.29
N LYS A 108 -14.51 -32.86 8.35
CA LYS A 108 -13.22 -32.17 8.29
C LYS A 108 -12.20 -33.04 7.54
N GLU A 109 -12.18 -34.33 7.82
CA GLU A 109 -11.26 -35.33 7.30
C GLU A 109 -11.43 -35.48 5.79
N GLU A 110 -12.66 -35.65 5.31
CA GLU A 110 -12.98 -35.69 3.87
C GLU A 110 -12.55 -34.42 3.15
N THR A 111 -12.80 -33.25 3.75
CA THR A 111 -12.44 -31.95 3.17
C THR A 111 -10.93 -31.78 3.06
N LEU A 112 -10.17 -32.18 4.08
CA LEU A 112 -8.71 -32.10 4.07
C LEU A 112 -8.09 -33.10 3.08
N MET A 113 -8.65 -34.31 2.96
CA MET A 113 -8.26 -35.28 1.92
C MET A 113 -8.56 -34.75 0.50
N GLU A 114 -9.69 -34.08 0.28
CA GLU A 114 -10.03 -33.49 -1.02
C GLU A 114 -9.04 -32.37 -1.39
N LEU A 115 -8.68 -31.51 -0.43
CA LEU A 115 -7.61 -30.51 -0.60
C LEU A 115 -6.25 -31.15 -0.88
N GLN A 116 -5.88 -32.22 -0.17
CA GLN A 116 -4.63 -32.96 -0.42
C GLN A 116 -4.58 -33.51 -1.86
N GLN A 117 -5.66 -34.15 -2.32
CA GLN A 117 -5.77 -34.66 -3.70
C GLN A 117 -5.83 -33.57 -4.77
N LEU A 118 -6.07 -32.32 -4.39
CA LEU A 118 -6.17 -31.22 -5.34
C LEU A 118 -4.80 -30.81 -5.88
N ALA A 119 -3.74 -30.87 -5.06
CA ALA A 119 -2.43 -30.34 -5.40
C ALA A 119 -1.84 -30.93 -6.71
N SER A 120 -2.05 -32.22 -6.99
CA SER A 120 -1.59 -32.88 -8.21
C SER A 120 -2.47 -32.65 -9.45
N LYS A 121 -3.67 -32.08 -9.28
CA LYS A 121 -4.65 -31.84 -10.35
C LYS A 121 -4.59 -30.40 -10.90
N LEU A 122 -3.87 -29.50 -10.25
CA LEU A 122 -3.86 -28.06 -10.55
C LEU A 122 -2.92 -27.71 -11.73
N PRO A 123 -3.27 -26.70 -12.56
CA PRO A 123 -2.51 -26.32 -13.76
C PRO A 123 -1.31 -25.41 -13.43
N TRP A 124 -0.36 -25.91 -12.65
CA TRP A 124 0.76 -25.12 -12.12
C TRP A 124 1.71 -24.49 -13.17
N THR A 125 1.77 -25.03 -14.39
CA THR A 125 2.79 -24.70 -15.41
C THR A 125 2.94 -23.20 -15.65
N ASN A 126 1.85 -22.53 -16.02
CA ASN A 126 1.84 -21.11 -16.37
C ASN A 126 2.17 -20.22 -15.15
N ALA A 127 1.64 -20.57 -13.98
CA ALA A 127 1.91 -19.84 -12.74
C ALA A 127 3.38 -19.95 -12.30
N LEU A 128 3.99 -21.13 -12.45
CA LEU A 128 5.40 -21.35 -12.15
C LEU A 128 6.33 -20.65 -13.15
N GLU A 129 5.96 -20.57 -14.42
CA GLU A 129 6.68 -19.77 -15.41
C GLU A 129 6.65 -18.28 -15.06
N VAL A 130 5.48 -17.73 -14.73
CA VAL A 130 5.33 -16.33 -14.28
C VAL A 130 6.13 -16.06 -13.01
N TRP A 131 6.14 -16.99 -12.05
CA TRP A 131 6.98 -16.87 -10.85
C TRP A 131 8.49 -16.88 -11.18
N LYS A 132 8.94 -17.75 -12.11
CA LYS A 132 10.34 -17.76 -12.60
C LYS A 132 10.72 -16.45 -13.28
N LEU A 133 9.88 -15.94 -14.18
CA LEU A 133 10.06 -14.65 -14.87
C LEU A 133 10.15 -13.50 -13.86
N ASN A 134 9.23 -13.46 -12.89
CA ASN A 134 9.25 -12.49 -11.80
C ASN A 134 10.56 -12.54 -10.97
N GLY A 135 11.11 -13.72 -10.73
CA GLY A 135 12.43 -13.90 -10.12
C GLY A 135 13.56 -13.14 -10.84
N THR A 136 13.51 -13.03 -12.16
CA THR A 136 14.50 -12.24 -12.93
C THR A 136 14.34 -10.73 -12.72
N LEU A 137 13.10 -10.25 -12.57
CA LEU A 137 12.80 -8.85 -12.26
C LEU A 137 13.30 -8.45 -10.86
N LYS A 138 13.18 -9.36 -9.89
CA LYS A 138 13.76 -9.22 -8.55
C LYS A 138 15.29 -9.10 -8.61
N LYS A 139 15.99 -9.99 -9.33
CA LYS A 139 17.46 -9.94 -9.49
C LYS A 139 17.94 -8.62 -10.12
N LYS A 140 17.24 -8.12 -11.15
CA LYS A 140 17.52 -6.80 -11.77
C LYS A 140 17.30 -5.61 -10.82
N LYS A 141 16.36 -5.71 -9.87
CA LYS A 141 16.19 -4.73 -8.76
C LYS A 141 17.30 -4.87 -7.70
N GLY A 142 17.74 -6.08 -7.39
CA GLY A 142 18.77 -6.38 -6.40
C GLY A 142 20.19 -5.95 -6.80
N HIS A 143 20.61 -6.21 -8.04
CA HIS A 143 21.94 -5.79 -8.55
C HIS A 143 22.15 -4.26 -8.48
N ARG A 144 21.07 -3.48 -8.66
CA ARG A 144 21.07 -2.01 -8.50
C ARG A 144 21.09 -1.53 -7.05
N LYS A 145 21.17 -2.43 -6.07
CA LYS A 145 21.23 -2.13 -4.62
C LYS A 145 22.61 -2.47 -4.01
N GLY A 146 23.52 -3.05 -4.81
CA GLY A 146 24.89 -3.42 -4.41
C GLY A 146 25.92 -2.28 -4.59
N GLY A 147 25.63 -1.10 -4.05
CA GLY A 147 26.64 -0.04 -3.92
C GLY A 147 27.56 -0.35 -2.75
N ASN A 148 28.85 -0.59 -3.02
CA ASN A 148 29.78 -1.14 -2.04
C ASN A 148 30.20 -0.08 -0.98
N THR A 149 29.52 -0.04 0.17
CA THR A 149 29.95 0.77 1.33
C THR A 149 30.75 -0.08 2.31
N THR A 150 32.08 -0.01 2.19
CA THR A 150 33.03 -0.58 3.16
C THR A 150 32.82 0.05 4.55
N LYS A 151 32.64 -0.79 5.57
CA LYS A 151 32.56 -0.34 6.96
C LYS A 151 33.93 0.15 7.44
N VAL A 152 34.15 1.46 7.44
CA VAL A 152 35.26 2.08 8.18
C VAL A 152 34.81 2.32 9.63
N LYS A 153 35.52 1.71 10.59
CA LYS A 153 35.39 2.04 12.02
C LYS A 153 36.20 3.32 12.31
N PRO A 154 35.62 4.36 12.93
CA PRO A 154 36.38 5.29 13.78
C PRO A 154 36.47 4.72 15.22
N ASN A 155 37.53 5.07 15.94
CA ASN A 155 37.78 4.63 17.31
C ASN A 155 38.20 5.83 18.18
N ARG A 156 37.81 5.78 19.47
CA ARG A 156 38.21 6.61 20.62
C ARG A 156 37.72 8.07 20.80
N ASN A 157 36.86 8.19 21.83
CA ASN A 157 37.02 8.97 23.09
C ASN A 157 37.13 10.50 23.12
N THR A 158 36.09 11.15 23.67
CA THR A 158 35.97 11.79 25.02
C THR A 158 34.47 12.09 25.27
N ALA A 159 33.80 11.62 26.34
CA ALA A 159 33.78 12.12 27.75
C ALA A 159 33.37 13.61 27.85
N ASP A 160 32.35 14.08 28.60
CA ASP A 160 31.21 13.53 29.36
C ASP A 160 30.05 14.59 29.25
N VAL A 161 28.77 14.45 29.66
CA VAL A 161 28.19 14.24 31.02
C VAL A 161 26.68 13.93 30.89
N ALA A 162 26.18 13.05 31.79
CA ALA A 162 24.83 12.77 32.34
C ALA A 162 23.56 13.58 31.89
N ALA A 163 22.32 13.09 31.99
CA ALA A 163 21.77 11.92 32.70
C ALA A 163 20.46 11.36 32.06
N ALA A 164 20.20 10.08 32.35
CA ALA A 164 18.93 9.37 32.63
C ALA A 164 17.57 10.14 32.52
N ASP A 165 16.45 9.53 32.09
CA ASP A 165 15.91 8.30 32.67
C ASP A 165 15.00 7.41 31.78
N THR A 166 15.43 6.15 31.65
CA THR A 166 14.71 4.87 31.79
C THR A 166 13.20 4.73 31.48
N GLU A 167 12.87 4.01 30.39
CA GLU A 167 11.59 3.28 30.27
C GLU A 167 11.64 1.93 31.03
N GLN A 168 10.62 1.61 31.82
CA GLN A 168 10.48 0.30 32.47
C GLN A 168 9.61 -0.66 31.64
N GLN A 169 10.20 -1.77 31.17
CA GLN A 169 9.45 -2.98 30.81
C GLN A 169 9.68 -4.05 31.87
N LEU A 170 8.60 -4.52 32.50
CA LEU A 170 8.64 -5.69 33.39
C LEU A 170 8.26 -6.94 32.60
N HIS A 171 9.20 -7.89 32.48
CA HIS A 171 8.88 -9.30 32.25
C HIS A 171 9.34 -10.08 33.49
N GLN A 172 8.49 -10.99 33.95
CA GLN A 172 8.64 -11.64 35.25
C GLN A 172 9.56 -12.87 35.17
N VAL A 173 10.37 -13.05 36.21
CA VAL A 173 11.46 -14.03 36.30
C VAL A 173 10.98 -15.40 36.77
N VAL A 174 11.59 -16.48 36.28
CA VAL A 174 11.80 -17.69 37.08
C VAL A 174 13.24 -18.20 36.91
N SER A 175 13.95 -18.34 38.04
CA SER A 175 15.30 -18.92 38.23
C SER A 175 15.29 -20.41 37.84
N ALA A 176 16.30 -21.05 37.22
CA ALA A 176 17.77 -21.03 37.34
C ALA A 176 18.34 -21.84 38.54
N ALA A 177 19.09 -22.90 38.19
CA ALA A 177 20.07 -23.72 38.94
C ALA A 177 20.61 -24.77 37.91
N GLU A 178 21.85 -25.27 37.89
CA GLU A 178 22.94 -25.17 38.85
C GLU A 178 24.34 -25.41 38.19
N SER A 179 25.36 -24.74 38.74
CA SER A 179 26.81 -25.09 38.92
C SER A 179 27.73 -25.67 37.80
N HIS A 180 29.03 -25.35 37.99
CA HIS A 180 30.21 -25.71 37.18
C HIS A 180 30.80 -27.11 37.52
N LEU A 181 31.60 -27.72 36.63
CA LEU A 181 33.08 -27.85 36.76
C LEU A 181 33.76 -28.74 35.69
N GLU A 182 34.81 -28.17 35.07
CA GLU A 182 36.11 -28.72 34.61
C GLU A 182 36.34 -29.95 33.68
N ALA A 183 37.44 -29.75 32.91
CA ALA A 183 38.49 -30.70 32.48
C ALA A 183 38.46 -31.38 31.08
N ASP A 184 39.45 -30.97 30.27
CA ASP A 184 40.32 -31.75 29.37
C ASP A 184 39.75 -32.79 28.38
N SER A 185 39.97 -32.54 27.07
CA SER A 185 41.24 -32.96 26.40
C SER A 185 41.15 -32.95 24.85
N ALA A 186 42.31 -33.18 24.22
CA ALA A 186 42.53 -33.54 22.82
C ALA A 186 42.38 -32.43 21.74
N ALA A 187 43.55 -31.96 21.29
CA ALA A 187 43.71 -31.15 20.10
C ALA A 187 43.50 -31.96 18.80
N ASN A 188 43.06 -31.27 17.75
CA ASN A 188 43.72 -31.37 16.44
C ASN A 188 43.39 -30.12 15.61
N ALA A 189 44.43 -29.32 15.35
CA ALA A 189 44.47 -28.24 14.37
C ALA A 189 45.63 -28.62 13.45
N GLU A 190 45.40 -29.04 12.20
CA GLU A 190 45.34 -28.24 10.95
C GLU A 190 45.51 -29.29 9.81
N PRO A 191 45.34 -28.98 8.50
CA PRO A 191 45.13 -27.66 7.90
C PRO A 191 43.92 -27.54 6.96
N CYS A 192 43.73 -26.31 6.48
CA CYS A 192 42.97 -25.96 5.29
C CYS A 192 43.41 -26.77 4.05
N GLU A 193 42.48 -27.51 3.42
CA GLU A 193 42.61 -27.91 2.01
C GLU A 193 41.66 -27.09 1.14
N GLN A 194 42.25 -26.33 0.20
CA GLN A 194 41.54 -25.64 -0.86
C GLN A 194 41.21 -26.64 -1.97
N ASP A 195 40.13 -27.40 -1.85
CA ASP A 195 39.71 -28.22 -2.98
C ASP A 195 38.98 -27.36 -4.04
N SER A 196 39.63 -27.23 -5.19
CA SER A 196 39.21 -26.39 -6.30
C SER A 196 38.47 -27.24 -7.32
N GLN A 197 37.28 -27.72 -6.96
CA GLN A 197 36.42 -28.46 -7.87
C GLN A 197 35.32 -27.58 -8.45
N GLU A 198 35.37 -27.37 -9.76
CA GLU A 198 34.24 -26.88 -10.56
C GLU A 198 33.11 -27.92 -10.54
N ALA A 199 32.33 -27.90 -9.47
CA ALA A 199 31.09 -28.67 -9.42
C ALA A 199 30.12 -28.14 -10.49
N ALA A 200 29.59 -29.06 -11.31
CA ALA A 200 28.41 -28.80 -12.12
C ALA A 200 27.30 -28.20 -11.22
N PRO A 201 26.45 -27.29 -11.73
CA PRO A 201 25.56 -26.51 -10.88
C PRO A 201 24.62 -27.43 -10.11
N GLU A 202 24.90 -27.61 -8.81
CA GLU A 202 24.04 -28.36 -7.91
C GLU A 202 22.61 -27.84 -8.07
N ALA A 203 21.67 -28.74 -8.33
CA ALA A 203 20.28 -28.40 -8.57
C ALA A 203 19.69 -27.80 -7.29
N ARG A 204 19.81 -26.48 -7.13
CA ARG A 204 19.46 -25.73 -5.92
C ARG A 204 18.07 -26.13 -5.45
N VAL A 205 18.03 -26.84 -4.32
CA VAL A 205 16.80 -27.36 -3.72
C VAL A 205 15.83 -26.19 -3.49
N ILE A 206 14.72 -26.20 -4.24
CA ILE A 206 13.67 -25.20 -4.11
C ILE A 206 13.02 -25.36 -2.75
N LYS A 207 12.97 -24.25 -2.00
CA LYS A 207 12.25 -24.18 -0.73
C LYS A 207 10.89 -23.53 -0.90
N PHE A 208 9.89 -24.00 -0.16
CA PHE A 208 8.54 -23.44 -0.24
C PHE A 208 7.83 -23.35 1.11
N ARG A 209 6.77 -22.53 1.15
CA ARG A 209 5.73 -22.59 2.18
C ARG A 209 4.33 -22.56 1.56
N VAL A 210 3.35 -23.05 2.29
CA VAL A 210 1.92 -22.78 2.04
C VAL A 210 1.40 -21.81 3.08
N THR A 211 0.65 -20.81 2.65
CA THR A 211 -0.06 -19.87 3.52
C THR A 211 -1.54 -19.89 3.20
N CYS A 212 -2.33 -20.39 4.15
CA CYS A 212 -3.79 -20.40 4.05
C CYS A 212 -4.40 -19.18 4.73
N ASN A 213 -5.20 -18.41 3.99
CA ASN A 213 -6.04 -17.35 4.53
C ASN A 213 -7.49 -17.81 4.48
N ARG A 214 -8.10 -18.08 5.64
CA ARG A 214 -9.49 -18.56 5.73
C ARG A 214 -10.40 -17.50 6.36
N ALA A 215 -11.57 -17.29 5.79
CA ALA A 215 -12.64 -16.47 6.34
C ALA A 215 -14.02 -17.09 6.04
N GLY A 216 -14.99 -16.87 6.94
CA GLY A 216 -16.31 -17.52 6.88
C GLY A 216 -16.47 -18.64 7.91
N ASP A 217 -17.72 -18.81 8.34
CA ASP A 217 -18.08 -19.49 9.60
C ASP A 217 -18.45 -20.97 9.42
N LYS A 218 -18.62 -21.43 8.18
CA LYS A 218 -19.08 -22.80 7.84
C LYS A 218 -17.95 -23.86 7.77
N HIS A 219 -16.70 -23.48 8.01
CA HIS A 219 -15.54 -24.36 7.81
C HIS A 219 -15.24 -25.22 9.05
N SER A 220 -15.20 -26.54 8.86
CA SER A 220 -14.88 -27.53 9.90
C SER A 220 -13.37 -27.67 10.23
N PHE A 221 -12.51 -26.86 9.60
CA PHE A 221 -11.04 -26.93 9.69
C PHE A 221 -10.40 -25.56 9.98
N SER A 222 -9.18 -25.56 10.50
CA SER A 222 -8.36 -24.35 10.69
C SER A 222 -7.49 -24.06 9.46
N SER A 223 -7.07 -22.79 9.30
CA SER A 223 -6.13 -22.39 8.24
C SER A 223 -4.81 -23.17 8.31
N ASN A 224 -4.33 -23.48 9.52
CA ASN A 224 -3.07 -24.19 9.72
C ASN A 224 -3.16 -25.65 9.25
N GLU A 225 -4.29 -26.31 9.48
CA GLU A 225 -4.54 -27.68 9.01
C GLU A 225 -4.63 -27.73 7.48
N ALA A 226 -5.40 -26.83 6.87
CA ALA A 226 -5.48 -26.73 5.41
C ALA A 226 -4.10 -26.43 4.78
N ALA A 227 -3.31 -25.51 5.37
CA ALA A 227 -1.97 -25.22 4.90
C ALA A 227 -1.00 -26.39 5.06
N ARG A 228 -1.10 -27.15 6.17
CA ARG A 228 -0.29 -28.35 6.43
C ARG A 228 -0.61 -29.46 5.42
N ASP A 229 -1.88 -29.77 5.22
CA ASP A 229 -2.30 -30.95 4.44
C ASP A 229 -2.16 -30.71 2.93
N PHE A 230 -2.54 -29.50 2.47
CA PHE A 230 -2.23 -29.05 1.11
C PHE A 230 -0.71 -28.92 0.90
N GLY A 231 0.03 -28.45 1.90
CA GLY A 231 1.50 -28.35 1.84
C GLY A 231 2.18 -29.71 1.74
N GLY A 232 1.69 -30.73 2.45
CA GLY A 232 2.16 -32.10 2.30
C GLY A 232 2.02 -32.62 0.88
N ALA A 233 0.85 -32.39 0.26
CA ALA A 233 0.62 -32.79 -1.14
C ALA A 233 1.48 -32.01 -2.14
N VAL A 234 1.69 -30.71 -1.93
CA VAL A 234 2.60 -29.89 -2.77
C VAL A 234 4.06 -30.39 -2.63
N GLN A 235 4.49 -30.77 -1.42
CA GLN A 235 5.80 -31.39 -1.20
C GLN A 235 5.91 -32.76 -1.89
N GLU A 236 4.90 -33.62 -1.81
CA GLU A 236 4.89 -34.93 -2.45
C GLU A 236 4.92 -34.82 -3.99
N PHE A 237 4.16 -33.88 -4.55
CA PHE A 237 4.07 -33.67 -5.99
C PHE A 237 5.33 -33.02 -6.61
N PHE A 238 5.91 -32.01 -5.93
CA PHE A 238 7.07 -31.27 -6.47
C PHE A 238 8.43 -31.65 -5.88
N GLN A 239 8.46 -32.43 -4.80
CA GLN A 239 9.68 -32.75 -4.03
C GLN A 239 10.44 -31.51 -3.52
N TRP A 240 9.74 -30.38 -3.32
CA TRP A 240 10.30 -29.17 -2.73
C TRP A 240 10.44 -29.30 -1.21
N LYS A 241 11.43 -28.60 -0.64
CA LYS A 241 11.66 -28.62 0.81
C LYS A 241 10.82 -27.57 1.52
N ALA A 242 9.96 -27.98 2.46
CA ALA A 242 9.22 -27.04 3.29
C ALA A 242 10.16 -26.20 4.17
N ASP A 243 10.03 -24.87 4.14
CA ASP A 243 10.74 -23.92 5.02
C ASP A 243 9.84 -22.71 5.29
N MET A 244 9.29 -22.61 6.50
CA MET A 244 8.35 -21.54 6.84
C MET A 244 9.01 -20.14 6.94
N THR A 245 10.35 -20.07 6.94
CA THR A 245 11.13 -18.86 7.23
C THR A 245 11.94 -18.37 6.04
N LYS A 246 12.53 -19.28 5.26
CA LYS A 246 13.46 -19.01 4.15
C LYS A 246 13.06 -19.82 2.92
N PHE A 247 11.90 -19.50 2.37
CA PHE A 247 11.33 -20.11 1.15
C PHE A 247 11.68 -19.29 -0.09
N ASP A 248 11.77 -19.96 -1.25
CA ASP A 248 11.83 -19.32 -2.57
C ASP A 248 10.40 -19.14 -3.15
N ILE A 249 9.50 -20.09 -2.88
CA ILE A 249 8.09 -20.11 -3.33
C ILE A 249 7.15 -19.98 -2.14
N GLU A 250 6.18 -19.08 -2.24
CA GLU A 250 5.01 -19.07 -1.35
C GLU A 250 3.76 -19.41 -2.17
N VAL A 251 3.12 -20.51 -1.79
CA VAL A 251 1.84 -20.94 -2.34
C VAL A 251 0.73 -20.41 -1.43
N LEU A 252 -0.25 -19.74 -2.01
CA LEU A 252 -1.38 -19.14 -1.30
C LEU A 252 -2.63 -20.00 -1.48
N LEU A 253 -3.28 -20.33 -0.37
CA LEU A 253 -4.60 -20.96 -0.33
C LEU A 253 -5.59 -19.98 0.30
N ASN A 254 -6.28 -19.18 -0.53
CA ASN A 254 -7.26 -18.21 -0.04
C ASN A 254 -8.65 -18.85 -0.09
N ILE A 255 -9.28 -19.03 1.07
CA ILE A 255 -10.62 -19.61 1.20
C ILE A 255 -11.54 -18.57 1.85
N HIS A 256 -12.66 -18.25 1.19
CA HIS A 256 -13.69 -17.38 1.75
C HIS A 256 -15.09 -17.92 1.45
N ASN A 257 -15.83 -18.30 2.50
CA ASN A 257 -17.14 -18.95 2.40
C ASN A 257 -17.14 -20.20 1.50
N GLU A 258 -17.56 -20.07 0.24
CA GLU A 258 -17.62 -21.12 -0.76
C GLU A 258 -16.66 -20.82 -1.94
N GLU A 259 -15.89 -19.73 -1.86
CA GLU A 259 -14.87 -19.36 -2.84
C GLU A 259 -13.48 -19.86 -2.40
N MET A 260 -12.71 -20.40 -3.33
CA MET A 260 -11.33 -20.80 -3.11
C MET A 260 -10.42 -20.36 -4.27
N VAL A 261 -9.35 -19.64 -3.96
CA VAL A 261 -8.35 -19.18 -4.93
C VAL A 261 -6.97 -19.69 -4.51
N ILE A 262 -6.35 -20.47 -5.39
CA ILE A 262 -4.99 -20.98 -5.22
C ILE A 262 -4.06 -20.15 -6.10
N GLY A 263 -2.89 -19.78 -5.57
CA GLY A 263 -1.94 -18.94 -6.30
C GLY A 263 -0.50 -19.04 -5.82
N ILE A 264 0.41 -18.38 -6.52
CA ILE A 264 1.82 -18.25 -6.15
C ILE A 264 2.15 -16.77 -5.92
N ALA A 265 2.70 -16.44 -4.75
CA ALA A 265 3.06 -15.07 -4.41
C ALA A 265 4.20 -14.53 -5.31
N LEU A 266 4.01 -13.31 -5.82
CA LEU A 266 4.99 -12.61 -6.65
C LEU A 266 5.77 -11.55 -5.84
N THR A 267 5.18 -11.03 -4.76
CA THR A 267 5.79 -10.04 -3.85
C THR A 267 6.25 -10.69 -2.55
N GLU A 268 7.54 -10.56 -2.20
CA GLU A 268 8.09 -10.96 -0.89
C GLU A 268 7.77 -9.93 0.19
N GLU A 269 8.00 -8.65 -0.09
CA GLU A 269 7.53 -7.53 0.72
C GLU A 269 6.35 -6.85 0.02
N SER A 270 5.39 -6.41 0.84
CA SER A 270 4.23 -5.66 0.36
C SER A 270 4.63 -4.33 -0.27
N LEU A 271 4.05 -4.00 -1.42
CA LEU A 271 4.34 -2.85 -2.27
C LEU A 271 4.04 -1.48 -1.62
N HIS A 272 3.34 -1.45 -0.48
CA HIS A 272 3.25 -0.24 0.36
C HIS A 272 4.57 0.14 1.02
N ARG A 273 5.54 -0.78 1.14
CA ARG A 273 6.90 -0.51 1.67
C ARG A 273 7.75 0.24 0.64
N ARG A 274 7.30 1.45 0.32
CA ARG A 274 7.93 2.39 -0.60
C ARG A 274 7.91 3.80 -0.02
N ASN A 275 8.81 4.62 -0.53
CA ASN A 275 8.89 6.08 -0.34
C ASN A 275 9.28 6.55 1.08
N ILE A 276 8.92 5.81 2.14
CA ILE A 276 9.28 6.13 3.53
C ILE A 276 10.45 5.29 4.03
N SER A 277 11.44 5.96 4.64
CA SER A 277 12.57 5.35 5.37
C SER A 277 12.57 5.73 6.85
N HIS A 278 12.03 6.90 7.21
CA HIS A 278 11.91 7.41 8.58
C HIS A 278 10.45 7.32 9.02
N PHE A 279 10.15 6.26 9.77
CA PHE A 279 8.80 5.96 10.26
C PHE A 279 8.48 6.72 11.56
N GLY A 280 7.20 7.05 11.72
CA GLY A 280 6.57 7.54 12.94
C GLY A 280 5.43 6.62 13.43
N PRO A 281 4.86 6.89 14.62
CA PRO A 281 3.94 5.97 15.33
C PRO A 281 2.61 5.69 14.60
N THR A 282 2.25 6.54 13.64
CA THR A 282 1.02 6.50 12.84
C THR A 282 1.31 6.63 11.33
N THR A 283 2.46 6.16 10.86
CA THR A 283 2.81 6.19 9.42
C THR A 283 1.75 5.47 8.60
N LEU A 284 1.09 6.18 7.68
CA LEU A 284 0.07 5.62 6.80
C LEU A 284 0.73 4.76 5.69
N ARG A 285 0.04 3.69 5.25
CA ARG A 285 0.52 2.88 4.13
C ARG A 285 0.45 3.69 2.83
N SER A 286 1.53 3.69 2.05
CA SER A 286 1.62 4.42 0.77
C SER A 286 0.54 4.03 -0.25
N THR A 287 0.01 2.81 -0.17
CA THR A 287 -1.14 2.32 -0.96
C THR A 287 -2.45 3.00 -0.58
N LEU A 288 -2.69 3.23 0.71
CA LEU A 288 -3.82 4.00 1.23
C LEU A 288 -3.67 5.50 0.92
N CYS A 289 -2.45 6.05 1.04
CA CYS A 289 -2.15 7.42 0.60
C CYS A 289 -2.53 7.64 -0.88
N TYR A 290 -2.10 6.73 -1.76
CA TYR A 290 -2.42 6.78 -3.19
C TYR A 290 -3.92 6.68 -3.46
N GLY A 291 -4.63 5.79 -2.75
CA GLY A 291 -6.09 5.70 -2.81
C GLY A 291 -6.79 7.01 -2.44
N MET A 292 -6.40 7.62 -1.31
CA MET A 292 -6.94 8.91 -0.87
C MET A 292 -6.66 10.03 -1.88
N LEU A 293 -5.45 10.07 -2.48
CA LEU A 293 -5.12 11.03 -3.53
C LEU A 293 -5.99 10.83 -4.78
N ARG A 294 -6.18 9.59 -5.25
CA ARG A 294 -7.04 9.27 -6.42
C ARG A 294 -8.49 9.74 -6.23
N LEU A 295 -9.05 9.68 -5.02
CA LEU A 295 -10.41 10.22 -4.74
C LEU A 295 -10.52 11.73 -5.01
N CYS A 296 -9.46 12.50 -4.79
CA CYS A 296 -9.46 13.93 -5.10
C CYS A 296 -9.47 14.21 -6.60
N LYS A 297 -8.92 13.30 -7.41
CA LYS A 297 -8.56 13.48 -8.83
C LYS A 297 -7.70 14.75 -9.04
N PRO A 298 -6.45 14.77 -8.55
CA PRO A 298 -5.50 15.88 -8.76
C PRO A 298 -5.39 16.27 -10.22
N GLN A 299 -5.41 17.57 -10.49
CA GLN A 299 -5.18 18.17 -11.80
C GLN A 299 -3.78 18.81 -11.86
N ALA A 300 -3.32 19.10 -13.07
CA ALA A 300 -2.12 19.91 -13.26
C ALA A 300 -2.29 21.29 -12.62
N SER A 301 -1.25 21.77 -11.95
CA SER A 301 -1.21 23.03 -11.20
C SER A 301 -2.10 23.12 -9.95
N ASP A 302 -2.77 22.03 -9.52
CA ASP A 302 -3.43 21.98 -8.21
C ASP A 302 -2.42 22.22 -7.07
N VAL A 303 -2.80 23.07 -6.11
CA VAL A 303 -2.09 23.21 -4.83
C VAL A 303 -2.72 22.26 -3.81
N ILE A 304 -1.92 21.32 -3.30
CA ILE A 304 -2.36 20.22 -2.45
C ILE A 304 -1.72 20.35 -1.07
N LEU A 305 -2.54 20.43 -0.02
CA LEU A 305 -2.13 20.68 1.35
C LEU A 305 -2.38 19.44 2.24
N ASP A 306 -1.34 18.97 2.93
CA ASP A 306 -1.45 18.06 4.07
C ASP A 306 -1.02 18.79 5.35
N PRO A 307 -1.97 19.33 6.14
CA PRO A 307 -1.68 20.17 7.31
C PRO A 307 -1.39 19.40 8.61
N MET A 308 -1.43 18.06 8.59
CA MET A 308 -0.98 17.18 9.70
C MET A 308 -0.20 15.99 9.14
N CYS A 309 0.91 16.29 8.45
CA CYS A 309 1.54 15.35 7.54
C CYS A 309 2.29 14.19 8.22
N GLY A 310 2.62 14.29 9.52
CA GLY A 310 3.23 13.24 10.34
C GLY A 310 4.62 12.74 9.89
N THR A 311 4.66 12.01 8.79
CA THR A 311 5.90 11.52 8.14
C THR A 311 6.02 11.94 6.68
N GLY A 312 5.04 12.70 6.17
CA GLY A 312 4.94 13.11 4.78
C GLY A 312 4.38 12.02 3.85
N ALA A 313 3.84 10.91 4.38
CA ALA A 313 3.46 9.76 3.58
C ALA A 313 2.42 10.06 2.48
N ILE A 314 1.48 10.97 2.73
CA ILE A 314 0.50 11.42 1.74
C ILE A 314 1.15 12.35 0.68
N PRO A 315 1.73 13.51 1.05
CA PRO A 315 2.27 14.45 0.06
C PRO A 315 3.49 13.89 -0.69
N LEU A 316 4.31 13.03 -0.08
CA LEU A 316 5.43 12.38 -0.78
C LEU A 316 4.94 11.32 -1.78
N GLU A 317 3.89 10.56 -1.46
CA GLU A 317 3.27 9.64 -2.40
C GLU A 317 2.72 10.40 -3.63
N GLY A 318 2.09 11.55 -3.37
CA GLY A 318 1.54 12.46 -4.38
C GLY A 318 2.61 13.10 -5.26
N ALA A 319 3.60 13.78 -4.68
CA ALA A 319 4.69 14.46 -5.39
C ALA A 319 5.53 13.52 -6.27
N ILE A 320 5.48 12.21 -6.01
CA ILE A 320 6.13 11.19 -6.85
C ILE A 320 5.28 10.79 -8.05
N GLU A 321 3.96 10.84 -7.95
CA GLU A 321 3.00 10.29 -8.93
C GLU A 321 2.29 11.36 -9.76
N PHE A 322 1.75 12.40 -9.10
CA PHE A 322 1.06 13.52 -9.73
C PHE A 322 2.01 14.73 -9.74
N SER A 323 3.18 14.59 -10.36
CA SER A 323 4.25 15.60 -10.31
C SER A 323 3.93 16.93 -11.01
N SER A 324 2.74 17.06 -11.62
CA SER A 324 2.20 18.30 -12.17
C SER A 324 1.44 19.14 -11.13
N SER A 325 1.17 18.60 -9.93
CA SER A 325 0.58 19.32 -8.79
C SER A 325 1.67 19.72 -7.79
N PHE A 326 1.44 20.78 -7.00
CA PHE A 326 2.37 21.24 -5.97
C PHE A 326 1.88 20.85 -4.57
N TYR A 327 2.77 20.32 -3.74
CA TYR A 327 2.45 19.80 -2.42
C TYR A 327 3.02 20.68 -1.31
N ILE A 328 2.22 20.94 -0.29
CA ILE A 328 2.68 21.58 0.95
C ILE A 328 2.34 20.65 2.10
N ALA A 329 3.37 20.21 2.81
CA ALA A 329 3.27 19.35 3.98
C ALA A 329 3.54 20.17 5.24
N GLY A 330 2.82 19.91 6.32
CA GLY A 330 3.20 20.46 7.61
C GLY A 330 2.52 19.80 8.79
N ASP A 331 3.07 20.06 9.96
CA ASP A 331 2.66 19.46 11.24
C ASP A 331 3.04 20.43 12.37
N ASN A 332 2.39 20.31 13.53
CA ASN A 332 2.76 21.12 14.69
C ASN A 332 3.96 20.54 15.45
N ASN A 333 4.20 19.24 15.30
CA ASN A 333 5.28 18.53 15.93
C ASN A 333 6.56 18.62 15.09
N ASP A 334 7.59 19.28 15.63
CA ASP A 334 8.91 19.38 14.99
C ASP A 334 9.49 18.00 14.60
N MET A 335 9.31 16.96 15.42
CA MET A 335 9.77 15.61 15.08
C MET A 335 9.00 14.98 13.90
N ALA A 336 7.79 15.46 13.59
CA ALA A 336 7.03 15.03 12.41
C ALA A 336 7.54 15.73 11.14
N VAL A 337 7.75 17.05 11.24
CA VAL A 337 8.39 17.87 10.19
C VAL A 337 9.78 17.30 9.86
N ASN A 338 10.63 17.04 10.85
CA ASN A 338 11.96 16.48 10.66
C ASN A 338 11.94 15.08 10.04
N ARG A 339 10.99 14.19 10.39
CA ARG A 339 10.82 12.90 9.70
C ARG A 339 10.42 13.09 8.23
N THR A 340 9.52 14.04 7.96
CA THR A 340 9.04 14.37 6.61
C THR A 340 10.18 14.86 5.72
N VAL A 341 10.98 15.82 6.20
CA VAL A 341 12.18 16.32 5.50
C VAL A 341 13.17 15.19 5.21
N ASN A 342 13.45 14.31 6.19
CA ASN A 342 14.36 13.19 5.98
C ASN A 342 13.84 12.18 4.92
N ASN A 343 12.53 11.90 4.88
CA ASN A 343 11.92 11.07 3.83
C ASN A 343 12.02 11.72 2.43
N ILE A 344 11.78 13.02 2.32
CA ILE A 344 11.95 13.79 1.07
C ILE A 344 13.41 13.71 0.59
N CYS A 345 14.36 14.01 1.47
CA CYS A 345 15.81 13.93 1.19
C CYS A 345 16.25 12.52 0.76
N HIS A 346 15.73 11.46 1.39
CA HIS A 346 16.01 10.08 1.00
C HIS A 346 15.55 9.79 -0.44
N ILE A 347 14.37 10.26 -0.83
CA ILE A 347 13.84 10.06 -2.18
C ILE A 347 14.52 10.93 -3.23
N GLN A 348 14.89 12.16 -2.89
CA GLN A 348 15.68 13.03 -3.78
C GLN A 348 17.04 12.40 -4.11
N LYS A 349 17.79 11.92 -3.10
CA LYS A 349 19.05 11.17 -3.31
C LYS A 349 18.85 9.96 -4.23
N ARG A 350 17.88 9.10 -3.90
CA ARG A 350 17.53 7.91 -4.69
C ARG A 350 17.04 8.19 -6.13
N ARG A 351 16.61 9.43 -6.43
CA ARG A 351 16.27 9.90 -7.78
C ARG A 351 17.51 10.41 -8.52
N ALA A 352 18.37 11.17 -7.85
CA ALA A 352 19.65 11.65 -8.40
C ALA A 352 20.56 10.49 -8.80
N ASP A 353 20.67 9.44 -7.96
CA ASP A 353 21.40 8.19 -8.23
C ASP A 353 20.95 7.46 -9.52
N LYS A 354 19.77 7.83 -10.06
CA LYS A 354 19.16 7.24 -11.26
C LYS A 354 19.12 8.21 -12.45
N GLY A 355 19.86 9.33 -12.38
CA GLY A 355 19.89 10.34 -13.43
C GLY A 355 18.55 11.03 -13.69
N ARG A 356 17.63 11.04 -12.70
CA ARG A 356 16.35 11.77 -12.82
C ARG A 356 16.53 13.23 -12.43
N ILE A 357 15.68 14.08 -13.00
CA ILE A 357 15.61 15.52 -12.70
C ILE A 357 15.56 15.72 -11.17
N SER A 358 16.38 16.65 -10.69
CA SER A 358 16.46 16.99 -9.26
C SER A 358 15.17 17.66 -8.77
N GLY A 359 14.85 17.42 -7.50
CA GLY A 359 13.67 17.98 -6.84
C GLY A 359 12.44 17.07 -6.78
N LEU A 360 11.52 17.49 -5.93
CA LEU A 360 10.14 17.03 -5.80
C LEU A 360 9.29 18.30 -5.62
N PRO A 361 8.07 18.38 -6.18
CA PRO A 361 7.19 19.54 -5.99
C PRO A 361 6.53 19.48 -4.60
N ILE A 362 7.34 19.50 -3.54
CA ILE A 362 6.90 19.38 -2.14
C ILE A 362 7.73 20.27 -1.22
N ASP A 363 7.06 21.20 -0.54
CA ASP A 363 7.62 21.96 0.56
C ASP A 363 7.12 21.41 1.91
N THR A 364 7.90 21.63 2.98
CA THR A 364 7.54 21.24 4.34
C THR A 364 7.68 22.41 5.30
N VAL A 365 6.68 22.64 6.15
CA VAL A 365 6.59 23.77 7.08
C VAL A 365 6.10 23.29 8.46
N GLN A 366 6.57 23.90 9.54
CA GLN A 366 5.96 23.70 10.87
C GLN A 366 4.86 24.74 11.10
N TRP A 367 3.66 24.31 11.50
CA TRP A 367 2.51 25.18 11.77
C TRP A 367 1.50 24.54 12.71
N ASP A 368 0.50 25.30 13.18
CA ASP A 368 -0.73 24.73 13.70
C ASP A 368 -1.80 24.71 12.59
N LEU A 369 -2.47 23.58 12.39
CA LEU A 369 -3.62 23.47 11.49
C LEU A 369 -4.79 24.37 11.93
N CYS A 370 -4.87 24.78 13.19
CA CYS A 370 -5.89 25.73 13.65
C CYS A 370 -5.58 27.19 13.26
N SER A 371 -4.37 27.48 12.76
CA SER A 371 -3.95 28.81 12.30
C SER A 371 -2.85 28.68 11.24
N LEU A 372 -3.24 28.39 10.00
CA LEU A 372 -2.33 28.10 8.91
C LEU A 372 -1.72 29.40 8.34
N PRO A 373 -0.39 29.49 8.13
CA PRO A 373 0.27 30.62 7.47
C PRO A 373 0.06 30.63 5.94
N ILE A 374 -1.14 30.26 5.48
CA ILE A 374 -1.53 30.10 4.09
C ILE A 374 -2.60 31.14 3.73
N ARG A 375 -2.51 31.70 2.52
CA ARG A 375 -3.48 32.69 2.02
C ARG A 375 -4.88 32.08 1.90
N THR A 376 -5.90 32.83 2.30
CA THR A 376 -7.32 32.47 2.09
C THR A 376 -7.58 32.14 0.62
N SER A 377 -8.34 31.07 0.36
CA SER A 377 -8.73 30.62 -1.00
C SER A 377 -7.56 30.34 -1.97
N SER A 378 -6.42 29.86 -1.48
CA SER A 378 -5.25 29.54 -2.34
C SER A 378 -5.05 28.05 -2.63
N VAL A 379 -5.69 27.15 -1.88
CA VAL A 379 -5.49 25.68 -1.96
C VAL A 379 -6.65 25.00 -2.71
N ASP A 380 -6.34 24.04 -3.59
CA ASP A 380 -7.32 23.27 -4.36
C ASP A 380 -7.80 22.03 -3.61
N ILE A 381 -6.86 21.27 -3.06
CA ILE A 381 -7.11 19.99 -2.40
C ILE A 381 -6.47 19.98 -1.02
N ILE A 382 -7.23 19.64 0.01
CA ILE A 382 -6.71 19.32 1.34
C ILE A 382 -6.80 17.81 1.53
N ILE A 383 -5.75 17.16 2.03
CA ILE A 383 -5.74 15.70 2.23
C ILE A 383 -4.89 15.35 3.44
N THR A 384 -5.47 14.66 4.44
CA THR A 384 -4.77 14.40 5.70
C THR A 384 -5.36 13.23 6.51
N ASP A 385 -4.54 12.69 7.41
CA ASP A 385 -4.93 11.67 8.40
C ASP A 385 -5.19 12.35 9.75
N MET A 386 -6.46 12.61 10.06
CA MET A 386 -6.86 13.35 11.27
C MET A 386 -6.60 12.52 12.53
N PRO A 387 -6.23 13.11 13.68
CA PRO A 387 -5.95 12.34 14.89
C PRO A 387 -7.18 11.56 15.38
N PHE A 388 -7.08 10.23 15.44
CA PHE A 388 -8.20 9.34 15.83
C PHE A 388 -8.56 9.40 17.34
N GLY A 389 -7.80 10.14 18.15
CA GLY A 389 -7.99 10.19 19.59
C GLY A 389 -7.69 8.86 20.32
N LYS A 390 -6.75 8.08 19.78
CA LYS A 390 -6.28 6.78 20.32
C LYS A 390 -4.77 6.78 20.58
N ARG A 391 -3.95 6.83 19.51
CA ARG A 391 -2.48 6.92 19.60
C ARG A 391 -1.99 8.38 19.61
N MET A 392 -2.72 9.25 18.92
CA MET A 392 -2.48 10.70 18.85
C MET A 392 -3.76 11.42 19.27
N GLY A 393 -3.61 12.47 20.07
CA GLY A 393 -4.73 13.24 20.63
C GLY A 393 -5.63 12.43 21.57
N SER A 394 -6.84 12.94 21.82
CA SER A 394 -7.91 12.20 22.51
C SER A 394 -9.27 12.54 21.92
N LYS A 395 -10.23 11.62 21.99
CA LYS A 395 -11.60 11.87 21.49
C LYS A 395 -12.29 13.04 22.19
N LYS A 396 -11.88 13.36 23.43
CA LYS A 396 -12.35 14.58 24.12
C LYS A 396 -11.86 15.83 23.38
N LYS A 397 -10.55 15.92 23.10
CA LYS A 397 -9.96 17.05 22.35
C LYS A 397 -10.48 17.15 20.91
N ASN A 398 -10.83 16.02 20.27
CA ASN A 398 -11.40 16.00 18.92
C ASN A 398 -12.74 16.75 18.79
N TRP A 399 -13.50 16.92 19.87
CA TRP A 399 -14.76 17.69 19.86
C TRP A 399 -14.56 19.17 19.54
N ASP A 400 -13.43 19.72 19.97
CA ASP A 400 -13.07 21.13 19.81
C ASP A 400 -12.14 21.30 18.60
N LEU A 401 -11.19 20.37 18.41
CA LEU A 401 -10.24 20.37 17.31
C LEU A 401 -10.92 20.25 15.94
N TYR A 402 -11.83 19.29 15.74
CA TYR A 402 -12.37 19.02 14.40
C TYR A 402 -13.15 20.21 13.79
N PRO A 403 -14.03 20.93 14.53
CA PRO A 403 -14.63 22.16 14.04
C PRO A 403 -13.60 23.22 13.64
N LEU A 404 -12.61 23.50 14.49
CA LEU A 404 -11.57 24.49 14.22
C LEU A 404 -10.75 24.13 12.98
N CYS A 405 -10.29 22.88 12.87
CA CYS A 405 -9.62 22.38 11.68
C CYS A 405 -10.48 22.53 10.42
N LEU A 406 -11.76 22.14 10.45
CA LEU A 406 -12.65 22.25 9.30
C LEU A 406 -12.89 23.71 8.89
N ARG A 407 -13.00 24.63 9.84
CA ARG A 407 -13.15 26.07 9.57
C ARG A 407 -11.88 26.63 8.93
N GLU A 408 -10.71 26.33 9.47
CA GLU A 408 -9.44 26.83 8.94
C GLU A 408 -9.09 26.20 7.57
N MET A 409 -9.38 24.91 7.39
CA MET A 409 -9.36 24.27 6.07
C MET A 409 -10.29 24.97 5.07
N ALA A 410 -11.48 25.41 5.51
CA ALA A 410 -12.42 26.14 4.65
C ALA A 410 -11.96 27.57 4.29
N ARG A 411 -11.11 28.18 5.13
CA ARG A 411 -10.47 29.47 4.83
C ARG A 411 -9.48 29.34 3.69
N VAL A 412 -8.57 28.38 3.77
CA VAL A 412 -7.47 28.24 2.79
C VAL A 412 -7.91 27.58 1.49
N CYS A 413 -8.93 26.72 1.53
CA CYS A 413 -9.46 26.02 0.36
C CYS A 413 -10.32 26.91 -0.55
N ARG A 414 -10.16 26.79 -1.87
CA ARG A 414 -10.89 27.58 -2.89
C ARG A 414 -12.41 27.33 -2.85
N PRO A 415 -13.25 28.37 -2.66
CA PRO A 415 -14.71 28.24 -2.71
C PRO A 415 -15.21 27.64 -4.03
N GLY A 416 -16.24 26.80 -3.95
CA GLY A 416 -16.95 26.23 -5.10
C GLY A 416 -16.22 25.14 -5.90
N SER A 417 -14.89 25.19 -6.01
CA SER A 417 -14.07 24.17 -6.70
C SER A 417 -13.37 23.21 -5.74
N GLY A 418 -12.89 23.70 -4.60
CA GLY A 418 -11.98 23.00 -3.71
C GLY A 418 -12.54 21.74 -3.05
N LYS A 419 -11.65 20.84 -2.65
CA LYS A 419 -11.97 19.52 -2.08
C LYS A 419 -11.17 19.27 -0.80
N ALA A 420 -11.71 18.45 0.09
CA ALA A 420 -10.96 17.88 1.21
C ALA A 420 -11.18 16.36 1.29
N VAL A 421 -10.11 15.58 1.49
CA VAL A 421 -10.17 14.14 1.76
C VAL A 421 -9.55 13.87 3.14
N LEU A 422 -10.42 13.61 4.11
CA LEU A 422 -10.05 13.51 5.51
C LEU A 422 -10.24 12.07 6.00
N LEU A 423 -9.18 11.43 6.49
CA LEU A 423 -9.25 10.12 7.12
C LEU A 423 -9.47 10.29 8.63
N THR A 424 -10.46 9.61 9.21
CA THR A 424 -10.62 9.50 10.67
C THR A 424 -11.39 8.25 11.13
N GLN A 425 -10.99 7.69 12.28
CA GLN A 425 -11.77 6.69 13.01
C GLN A 425 -12.84 7.29 13.94
N ASP A 426 -12.78 8.60 14.23
CA ASP A 426 -13.68 9.24 15.19
C ASP A 426 -15.00 9.71 14.54
N LYS A 427 -15.77 8.73 14.07
CA LYS A 427 -16.99 8.91 13.27
C LYS A 427 -18.01 9.85 13.93
N LYS A 428 -18.12 9.83 15.27
CA LYS A 428 -19.11 10.64 16.03
C LYS A 428 -18.73 12.11 16.08
N CYS A 429 -17.48 12.41 16.47
CA CYS A 429 -16.97 13.79 16.50
C CYS A 429 -16.99 14.39 15.08
N PHE A 430 -16.53 13.63 14.08
CA PHE A 430 -16.50 14.09 12.69
C PHE A 430 -17.90 14.37 12.12
N ALA A 431 -18.88 13.50 12.35
CA ALA A 431 -20.25 13.73 11.87
C ALA A 431 -20.87 15.01 12.44
N LYS A 432 -20.67 15.30 13.73
CA LYS A 432 -21.17 16.53 14.35
C LYS A 432 -20.35 17.77 13.96
N ALA A 433 -19.04 17.64 13.73
CA ALA A 433 -18.22 18.73 13.21
C ALA A 433 -18.62 19.12 11.77
N ILE A 434 -18.86 18.14 10.89
CA ILE A 434 -19.38 18.40 9.53
C ILE A 434 -20.79 18.98 9.57
N SER A 435 -21.67 18.49 10.45
CA SER A 435 -23.02 19.06 10.62
C SER A 435 -22.97 20.54 11.02
N ARG A 436 -22.04 20.91 11.92
CA ARG A 436 -21.79 22.30 12.32
C ARG A 436 -21.21 23.17 11.21
N MET A 437 -20.51 22.59 10.24
CA MET A 437 -19.78 23.30 9.16
C MET A 437 -20.49 23.19 7.80
N GLY A 438 -21.80 22.96 7.79
CA GLY A 438 -22.58 22.65 6.59
C GLY A 438 -22.62 23.78 5.55
N GLY A 439 -22.54 25.04 5.99
CA GLY A 439 -22.41 26.21 5.12
C GLY A 439 -21.07 26.29 4.40
N LEU A 440 -20.02 25.67 4.93
CA LEU A 440 -18.65 25.68 4.38
C LEU A 440 -18.30 24.41 3.59
N TRP A 441 -18.79 23.24 4.04
CA TRP A 441 -18.45 21.92 3.50
C TRP A 441 -19.67 21.07 3.17
N ARG A 442 -19.70 20.52 1.94
CA ARG A 442 -20.65 19.46 1.55
C ARG A 442 -19.93 18.12 1.45
N LYS A 443 -20.30 17.15 2.29
CA LYS A 443 -19.84 15.75 2.16
C LYS A 443 -20.38 15.15 0.86
N LEU A 444 -19.51 14.68 -0.02
CA LEU A 444 -19.87 14.01 -1.28
C LEU A 444 -19.91 12.50 -1.12
N HIS A 445 -18.88 11.91 -0.51
CA HIS A 445 -18.70 10.46 -0.46
C HIS A 445 -17.97 10.04 0.81
N THR A 446 -18.03 8.75 1.16
CA THR A 446 -17.32 8.18 2.31
C THR A 446 -16.88 6.76 1.99
N VAL A 447 -15.57 6.54 1.94
CA VAL A 447 -14.97 5.20 1.77
C VAL A 447 -14.67 4.64 3.15
N TRP A 448 -15.19 3.45 3.46
CA TRP A 448 -14.91 2.77 4.73
C TRP A 448 -13.69 1.86 4.62
N VAL A 449 -12.66 2.13 5.42
CA VAL A 449 -11.33 1.52 5.33
C VAL A 449 -10.96 0.75 6.60
N ASN A 450 -9.96 -0.13 6.49
CA ASN A 450 -9.32 -0.77 7.64
C ASN A 450 -7.88 -0.27 7.77
N VAL A 451 -7.58 0.47 8.84
CA VAL A 451 -6.26 1.04 9.13
C VAL A 451 -5.69 0.34 10.35
N GLY A 452 -4.93 -0.72 10.15
CA GLY A 452 -4.29 -1.47 11.24
C GLY A 452 -5.27 -2.06 12.26
N GLY A 453 -6.40 -2.60 11.79
CA GLY A 453 -7.49 -3.12 12.62
C GLY A 453 -8.53 -2.05 13.02
N LEU A 454 -8.27 -0.78 12.71
CA LEU A 454 -9.21 0.31 12.99
C LEU A 454 -10.13 0.55 11.78
N HIS A 455 -11.43 0.30 11.98
CA HIS A 455 -12.45 0.60 10.98
C HIS A 455 -12.73 2.12 10.93
N ALA A 456 -12.05 2.80 9.99
CA ALA A 456 -12.06 4.25 9.81
C ALA A 456 -12.80 4.68 8.54
N GLY A 457 -13.13 5.96 8.42
CA GLY A 457 -13.75 6.55 7.23
C GLY A 457 -12.81 7.54 6.54
N VAL A 458 -12.68 7.44 5.23
CA VAL A 458 -12.11 8.47 4.36
C VAL A 458 -13.29 9.28 3.79
N TYR A 459 -13.38 10.54 4.20
CA TYR A 459 -14.50 11.42 3.86
C TYR A 459 -14.08 12.39 2.75
N LEU A 460 -14.73 12.31 1.59
CA LEU A 460 -14.58 13.30 0.52
C LEU A 460 -15.59 14.43 0.72
N LEU A 461 -15.08 15.63 0.94
CA LEU A 461 -15.83 16.87 1.07
C LEU A 461 -15.55 17.76 -0.14
N LYS A 462 -16.55 18.56 -0.51
CA LYS A 462 -16.43 19.67 -1.46
C LYS A 462 -16.69 20.99 -0.75
N ARG A 463 -15.82 21.96 -0.98
CA ARG A 463 -15.96 23.33 -0.48
C ARG A 463 -17.19 23.97 -1.16
N THR A 464 -18.08 24.56 -0.36
CA THR A 464 -19.23 25.31 -0.88
C THR A 464 -18.75 26.60 -1.57
N GLY A 465 -19.65 27.28 -2.31
CA GLY A 465 -19.37 28.61 -2.86
C GLY A 465 -19.40 29.74 -1.82
N ALA A 466 -19.65 29.44 -0.53
CA ALA A 466 -19.80 30.46 0.49
C ALA A 466 -18.46 31.13 0.82
N VAL A 467 -18.47 32.47 0.83
CA VAL A 467 -17.32 33.30 1.20
C VAL A 467 -17.01 33.11 2.69
N PHE A 468 -15.74 32.84 2.99
CA PHE A 468 -15.28 32.68 4.36
C PHE A 468 -15.41 34.00 5.14
N GLY A 469 -15.87 33.93 6.39
CA GLY A 469 -16.16 35.11 7.22
C GLY A 469 -17.57 35.68 7.06
N GLN A 470 -18.38 35.14 6.13
CA GLN A 470 -19.76 35.57 5.87
C GLN A 470 -20.80 34.49 6.19
N THR A 471 -20.37 33.32 6.67
CA THR A 471 -21.29 32.22 7.02
C THR A 471 -21.84 32.38 8.45
N PRO A 472 -23.04 31.87 8.77
CA PRO A 472 -23.54 31.84 10.14
C PRO A 472 -22.55 31.21 11.13
N GLU A 473 -21.79 30.21 10.67
CA GLU A 473 -20.70 29.56 11.39
C GLU A 473 -19.58 30.53 11.79
N ASP A 474 -19.21 31.48 10.93
CA ASP A 474 -18.18 32.50 11.21
C ASP A 474 -18.73 33.65 12.07
N VAL A 475 -20.00 34.03 11.88
CA VAL A 475 -20.66 35.15 12.58
C VAL A 475 -21.03 34.80 14.02
N HIS A 476 -21.28 33.52 14.32
CA HIS A 476 -21.63 33.09 15.68
C HIS A 476 -20.40 33.00 16.61
N GLU A 477 -19.23 32.57 16.10
CA GLU A 477 -17.97 32.57 16.88
C GLU A 477 -17.50 33.99 17.21
N SER A 478 -17.64 34.94 16.28
CA SER A 478 -17.19 36.33 16.49
C SER A 478 -17.99 37.08 17.57
N ARG A 479 -19.23 36.67 17.86
CA ARG A 479 -19.99 37.12 19.06
C ARG A 479 -19.62 36.40 20.35
N GLY A 480 -19.02 35.19 20.26
CA GLY A 480 -18.56 34.46 21.44
C GLY A 480 -17.28 35.03 22.07
N MET A 481 -16.45 35.71 21.27
CA MET A 481 -15.20 36.31 21.72
C MET A 481 -15.35 37.75 22.27
N SER A 482 -16.50 38.40 22.11
CA SER A 482 -16.72 39.80 22.54
C SER A 482 -17.21 39.96 23.98
N ASN A 483 -17.55 38.86 24.67
CA ASN A 483 -18.21 38.90 25.99
C ASN A 483 -17.31 38.54 27.17
N THR A 484 -15.98 38.59 27.00
CA THR A 484 -14.99 38.27 28.05
C THR A 484 -14.13 39.47 28.47
N GLN A 485 -14.62 40.69 28.25
CA GLN A 485 -14.06 41.92 28.83
C GLN A 485 -15.19 42.82 29.34
N GLY A 486 -15.55 42.68 30.63
CA GLY A 486 -16.57 43.51 31.25
C GLY A 486 -17.26 42.91 32.47
N ASP A 487 -16.51 42.34 33.42
CA ASP A 487 -16.98 42.03 34.78
C ASP A 487 -15.78 41.93 35.75
N GLU A 488 -15.07 43.05 35.93
CA GLU A 488 -14.15 43.25 37.06
C GLU A 488 -14.40 44.65 37.65
N LYS A 489 -15.47 44.78 38.45
CA LYS A 489 -15.63 45.84 39.45
C LYS A 489 -16.77 45.50 40.42
N GLU A 490 -16.59 45.98 41.65
CA GLU A 490 -17.52 45.86 42.79
C GLU A 490 -17.49 44.51 43.53
N ASP A 491 -16.45 44.36 44.36
CA ASP A 491 -16.62 43.82 45.72
C ASP A 491 -15.68 44.57 46.68
N LYS A 492 -16.22 45.61 47.31
CA LYS A 492 -15.66 46.30 48.48
C LYS A 492 -16.81 46.71 49.38
N GLU A 493 -16.57 46.60 50.69
CA GLU A 493 -17.48 46.93 51.79
C GLU A 493 -18.60 45.92 52.03
N LEU A 494 -18.39 45.01 53.00
CA LEU A 494 -19.04 45.14 54.32
C LEU A 494 -18.50 44.12 55.34
N SER A 495 -18.04 44.66 56.49
CA SER A 495 -17.79 44.02 57.80
C SER A 495 -16.78 42.87 57.90
#